data_AF-A0A2V9JDN1-F1
#
_entry.id   AF-A0A2V9JDN1-F1
#
_cell.length_a   1.000
_cell.length_b   1.000
_cell.length_c   1.000
_cell.angle_alpha   90.00
_cell.angle_beta   90.00
_cell.angle_gamma   90.00
#
_symmetry.space_group_name_H-M   'P 1'
#
loop_
_entity.id
_entity.type
_entity.pdbx_description
1 polymer ?
#
loop_
_entity_poly.entity_id
_entity_poly.type
_entity_poly.pdbx_seq_one_letter_code
_entity_poly.pdbx_strand_id
1 'polypeptide(L)'
;MRPSAAAGNFRTEPIDEQHRDAVALMRGPLMLVALNPPIKLPARALSSHSELKQTPHAPQSFQLEAAQDEVRFVPFYLVKDETYTTYVTAV
;
A
#
# COMPACT_ATOMS: atom_id res chain seq x y z
N MET A 1 5.74 -27.75 -8.29
CA MET A 1 5.04 -27.03 -7.21
C MET A 1 5.51 -25.58 -7.26
N ARG A 2 4.71 -24.66 -7.80
CA ARG A 2 5.08 -23.22 -7.80
C ARG A 2 4.95 -22.73 -6.35
N PRO A 3 5.94 -22.04 -5.77
CA PRO A 3 5.73 -21.42 -4.47
C PRO A 3 4.58 -20.44 -4.60
N SER A 4 3.56 -20.61 -3.75
CA SER A 4 2.55 -19.58 -3.53
C SER A 4 3.31 -18.31 -3.19
N ALA A 5 3.08 -17.23 -3.95
CA ALA A 5 3.55 -15.91 -3.55
C ALA A 5 3.09 -15.72 -2.10
N ALA A 6 4.04 -15.54 -1.18
CA ALA A 6 3.71 -15.34 0.21
C ALA A 6 2.71 -14.18 0.28
N ALA A 7 1.51 -14.44 0.79
CA ALA A 7 0.64 -13.38 1.24
C ALA A 7 1.48 -12.55 2.20
N GLY A 8 1.88 -11.36 1.75
CA GLY A 8 2.80 -10.52 2.51
C GLY A 8 2.16 -10.23 3.87
N ASN A 9 2.97 -10.17 4.93
CA ASN A 9 2.51 -9.69 6.22
C ASN A 9 2.26 -8.18 6.14
N PHE A 10 1.15 -7.82 5.49
CA PHE A 10 0.69 -6.46 5.34
C PHE A 10 -0.13 -6.07 6.57
N ARG A 11 -0.03 -4.80 6.96
CA ARG A 11 -0.89 -4.19 7.97
C ARG A 11 -1.02 -2.70 7.70
N THR A 12 -2.05 -2.08 8.25
CA THR A 12 -2.20 -0.63 8.30
C THR A 12 -1.87 -0.10 9.68
N GLU A 13 -1.15 1.01 9.75
CA GLU A 13 -0.84 1.72 11.01
C GLU A 13 -1.39 3.15 10.93
N PRO A 14 -2.25 3.60 11.87
CA PRO A 14 -2.74 4.97 11.88
C PRO A 14 -1.61 5.97 12.17
N ILE A 15 -1.74 7.20 11.67
CA ILE A 15 -0.77 8.28 11.93
C ILE A 15 -0.72 8.64 13.42
N ASP A 16 -1.87 8.65 14.08
CA ASP A 16 -2.06 8.86 15.51
C ASP A 16 -3.43 8.35 15.98
N GLU A 17 -3.70 8.44 17.29
CA GLU A 17 -4.95 7.96 17.89
C GLU A 17 -6.19 8.79 17.52
N GLN A 18 -6.01 10.05 17.12
CA GLN A 18 -7.06 11.01 16.78
C GLN A 18 -7.48 10.89 15.30
N HIS A 19 -6.57 10.49 14.41
CA HIS A 19 -6.77 10.39 12.97
C HIS A 19 -6.66 8.93 12.50
N ARG A 20 -7.54 8.06 13.01
CA ARG A 20 -7.49 6.61 12.74
C ARG A 20 -7.75 6.21 11.28
N ASP A 21 -8.30 7.11 10.48
CA ASP A 21 -8.56 6.94 9.06
C ASP A 21 -7.35 7.28 8.18
N ALA A 22 -6.39 8.07 8.68
CA ALA A 22 -5.13 8.35 8.01
C ALA A 22 -4.10 7.26 8.35
N VAL A 23 -3.86 6.33 7.41
CA VAL A 23 -3.08 5.11 7.68
C VAL A 23 -1.88 4.97 6.74
N ALA A 24 -0.78 4.47 7.28
CA ALA A 24 0.38 3.98 6.54
C ALA A 24 0.20 2.49 6.21
N LEU A 25 0.59 2.08 5.01
CA LEU A 25 0.66 0.67 4.64
C LEU A 25 2.03 0.09 4.98
N MET A 26 2.06 -1.01 5.72
CA MET A 26 3.28 -1.66 6.17
C MET A 26 3.38 -3.08 5.61
N ARG A 27 4.61 -3.55 5.34
CA ARG A 27 4.93 -4.96 5.07
C ARG A 27 6.11 -5.39 5.95
N GLY A 28 5.85 -6.11 7.03
CA GLY A 28 6.86 -6.34 8.06
C GLY A 28 7.41 -4.99 8.58
N PRO A 29 8.74 -4.79 8.68
CA PRO A 29 9.29 -3.51 9.14
C PRO A 29 9.26 -2.40 8.08
N LEU A 30 8.85 -2.70 6.84
CA LEU A 30 8.92 -1.74 5.74
C LEU A 30 7.63 -0.92 5.64
N MET A 31 7.78 0.39 5.58
CA MET A 31 6.72 1.32 5.21
C MET A 31 6.62 1.42 3.69
N LEU A 32 5.41 1.25 3.17
CA LEU A 32 5.08 1.40 1.76
C LEU A 32 4.39 2.75 1.55
N VAL A 33 4.76 3.42 0.46
CA VAL A 33 4.18 4.71 0.06
C VAL A 33 3.47 4.55 -1.28
N ALA A 34 2.39 5.29 -1.45
CA ALA A 34 1.67 5.34 -2.71
C ALA A 34 2.34 6.33 -3.66
N LEU A 35 2.61 5.91 -4.89
CA LEU A 35 3.09 6.80 -5.96
C LEU A 35 1.89 7.44 -6.67
N ASN A 36 2.02 8.72 -7.03
CA ASN A 36 1.02 9.52 -7.76
C ASN A 36 -0.33 9.73 -7.02
N PRO A 37 -0.36 10.56 -5.96
CA PRO A 37 -1.57 10.97 -5.23
C PRO A 37 -2.50 11.89 -6.05
N PRO A 38 -3.78 12.11 -5.64
CA PRO A 38 -4.37 11.88 -4.31
C PRO A 38 -5.19 10.60 -4.20
N ILE A 39 -5.16 9.96 -3.03
CA ILE A 39 -5.78 8.65 -2.86
C ILE A 39 -6.62 8.57 -1.58
N LYS A 40 -7.92 8.75 -1.75
CA LYS A 40 -8.91 8.19 -0.83
C LYS A 40 -9.13 6.76 -1.25
N LEU A 41 -8.87 5.82 -0.35
CA LEU A 41 -8.97 4.40 -0.64
C LEU A 41 -10.10 3.77 0.15
N PRO A 42 -10.88 2.85 -0.46
CA PRO A 42 -11.83 2.07 0.30
C PRO A 42 -11.13 1.34 1.46
N ALA A 43 -11.60 1.51 2.69
CA ALA A 43 -11.00 0.89 3.87
C ALA A 43 -10.88 -0.65 3.74
N ARG A 44 -11.83 -1.27 3.03
CA ARG A 44 -11.80 -2.72 2.71
C ARG A 44 -10.58 -3.13 1.88
N ALA A 45 -10.15 -2.29 0.95
CA ALA A 45 -9.06 -2.56 0.03
C ALA A 45 -7.71 -2.55 0.75
N LEU A 46 -7.61 -1.68 1.77
CA LEU A 46 -6.44 -1.58 2.65
C LEU A 46 -6.40 -2.66 3.73
N SER A 47 -7.55 -3.09 4.26
CA SER A 47 -7.64 -4.03 5.39
C SER A 47 -7.64 -5.50 4.98
N SER A 48 -8.21 -5.84 3.81
CA SER A 48 -8.24 -7.23 3.35
C SER A 48 -6.84 -7.72 2.95
N HIS A 49 -5.98 -6.80 2.49
CA HIS A 49 -4.65 -7.03 1.91
C HIS A 49 -4.59 -8.02 0.74
N SER A 50 -5.65 -8.80 0.49
CA SER A 50 -5.81 -9.73 -0.63
C SER A 50 -5.92 -9.01 -1.97
N GLU A 51 -6.27 -7.72 -1.95
CA GLU A 51 -6.36 -6.88 -3.13
C GLU A 51 -5.00 -6.32 -3.57
N LEU A 52 -3.97 -6.36 -2.69
CA LEU A 52 -2.61 -5.95 -3.03
C LEU A 52 -1.90 -7.04 -3.84
N LYS A 53 -1.84 -6.84 -5.16
CA LYS A 53 -1.15 -7.75 -6.08
C LYS A 53 0.28 -7.31 -6.29
N GLN A 54 1.23 -8.22 -6.11
CA GLN A 54 2.62 -7.92 -6.47
C GLN A 54 2.74 -7.71 -7.98
N THR A 55 3.38 -6.63 -8.39
CA THR A 55 3.60 -6.35 -9.82
C THR A 55 4.64 -7.32 -10.40
N PRO A 56 4.43 -7.83 -11.63
CA PRO A 56 5.42 -8.67 -12.31
C PRO A 56 6.78 -7.97 -12.40
N HIS A 57 7.87 -8.72 -12.19
CA HIS A 57 9.26 -8.26 -12.31
C HIS A 57 9.69 -7.11 -11.36
N ALA A 58 8.82 -6.65 -10.46
CA ALA A 58 9.16 -5.68 -9.42
C ALA A 58 8.74 -6.22 -8.04
N PRO A 59 9.62 -6.95 -7.34
CA PRO A 59 9.26 -7.76 -6.16
C PRO A 59 8.87 -6.97 -4.92
N GLN A 60 9.05 -5.65 -4.96
CA GLN A 60 8.68 -4.74 -3.88
C GLN A 60 7.67 -3.68 -4.34
N SER A 61 7.05 -3.88 -5.50
CA SER A 61 5.96 -3.04 -5.99
C SER A 61 4.66 -3.82 -5.93
N PHE A 62 3.64 -3.17 -5.38
CA PHE A 62 2.33 -3.74 -5.13
C PHE A 62 1.26 -2.83 -5.72
N GLN A 63 0.29 -3.42 -6.39
CA GLN A 63 -0.78 -2.73 -7.08
C GLN A 63 -2.08 -3.00 -6.34
N LEU A 64 -2.81 -1.93 -6.05
CA LEU A 64 -4.16 -1.98 -5.52
C LEU A 64 -5.13 -1.45 -6.59
N GLU A 65 -6.11 -2.25 -6.96
CA GLU A 65 -7.20 -1.84 -7.85
C GLU A 65 -8.27 -1.14 -6.99
N ALA A 66 -8.16 0.18 -6.83
CA ALA A 66 -9.03 0.94 -5.97
C ALA A 66 -10.08 1.69 -6.78
N ALA A 67 -11.21 1.04 -7.06
CA ALA A 67 -12.44 1.57 -7.67
C ALA A 67 -12.30 2.33 -9.01
N GLN A 68 -11.56 3.44 -9.04
CA GLN A 68 -11.31 4.29 -10.21
C GLN A 68 -9.83 4.38 -10.59
N ASP A 69 -8.90 4.17 -9.66
CA ASP A 69 -7.46 4.34 -9.91
C ASP A 69 -6.65 3.10 -9.54
N GLU A 70 -5.62 2.86 -10.35
CA GLU A 70 -4.58 1.87 -10.07
C GLU A 70 -3.52 2.52 -9.18
N VAL A 71 -3.42 2.05 -7.94
CA VAL A 71 -2.50 2.63 -6.96
C VAL A 71 -1.30 1.70 -6.78
N ARG A 72 -0.10 2.25 -7.00
CA ARG A 72 1.15 1.54 -6.79
C ARG A 72 1.77 1.90 -5.46
N PHE A 73 2.04 0.88 -4.66
CA PHE A 73 2.75 0.95 -3.40
C PHE A 73 4.17 0.38 -3.52
N VAL A 74 5.15 1.13 -3.02
CA VAL A 74 6.57 0.72 -2.97
C VAL A 74 7.19 1.05 -1.61
N PRO A 75 8.22 0.34 -1.13
CA PRO A 75 8.98 0.77 0.01
C PRO A 75 9.53 2.19 -0.17
N PHE A 76 9.40 3.02 0.88
CA PHE A 76 9.84 4.41 0.83
C PHE A 76 11.27 4.59 0.31
N TYR A 77 12.21 3.72 0.72
CA TYR A 77 13.62 3.82 0.32
C TYR A 77 13.89 3.56 -1.18
N LEU A 78 12.90 3.05 -1.92
CA LEU A 78 13.00 2.89 -3.37
C LEU A 78 12.53 4.12 -4.15
N VAL A 79 11.83 5.05 -3.49
CA VAL A 79 11.40 6.30 -4.12
C VAL A 79 12.61 7.19 -4.35
N LYS A 80 12.70 7.76 -5.55
CA LYS A 80 13.78 8.68 -5.94
C LYS A 80 13.19 10.05 -6.21
N ASP A 81 12.76 10.27 -7.45
CA ASP A 81 12.31 11.57 -7.96
C ASP A 81 10.79 11.61 -8.16
N GLU A 82 10.05 10.68 -7.54
CA GLU A 82 8.60 10.60 -7.61
C GLU A 82 7.89 11.28 -6.44
N THR A 83 6.79 11.98 -6.72
CA THR A 83 5.85 12.42 -5.67
C THR A 83 5.16 11.21 -5.06
N TYR A 84 5.18 11.14 -3.72
CA TYR A 84 4.60 10.03 -2.97
C TYR A 84 3.67 10.49 -1.86
N THR A 85 2.87 9.56 -1.35
CA THR A 85 2.01 9.74 -0.18
C THR A 85 2.21 8.59 0.81
N THR A 86 2.58 8.95 2.03
CA THR A 86 2.83 7.99 3.11
C THR A 86 1.54 7.55 3.80
N TYR A 87 0.66 8.50 4.10
CA TYR A 87 -0.60 8.25 4.77
C TYR A 87 -1.75 8.45 3.79
N VAL A 88 -2.52 7.39 3.57
CA VAL A 88 -3.72 7.41 2.74
C VAL A 88 -4.94 7.52 3.64
N THR A 89 -5.99 8.19 3.16
CA THR A 89 -7.26 8.24 3.89
C THR A 89 -8.09 7.00 3.54
N ALA A 90 -8.35 6.15 4.54
CA ALA A 90 -9.26 5.02 4.44
C ALA A 90 -10.71 5.50 4.59
N VAL A 91 -11.50 5.36 3.52
CA VAL A 91 -12.91 5.81 3.43
C VAL A 91 -13.91 4.67 3.23
#